data_AF-A0A182PVP2-F1
#
_entry.id   AF-A0A182PVP2-F1
#
_cell.length_a   1.000
_cell.length_b   1.000
_cell.length_c   1.000
_cell.angle_alpha   90.00
_cell.angle_beta   90.00
_cell.angle_gamma   90.00
#
_symmetry.space_group_name_H-M   'P 1'
#
loop_
_entity.id
_entity.type
_entity.pdbx_description
1 polymer ?
#
loop_
_entity_poly.entity_id
_entity_poly.type
_entity_poly.pdbx_seq_one_letter_code
_entity_poly.pdbx_strand_id
1 'polypeptide(L)'
;MNLVANAKCLKLEDFDPNPTTRHSVFSVIIGGFFYWTSMFCTNQASVQKCMSLKSLKTAKLALYFSLLGLIAVFLMNFYTGLMTFAHYSDCDPLAVGQITATDQLLPFYVMDVFGHIKFMAGIFVAGIFAASLG
;
A
#
# COMPACT_ATOMS: atom_id res chain seq x y z
N MET A 1 -25.04 23.66 3.37
CA MET A 1 -25.64 22.32 3.29
C MET A 1 -25.64 21.92 1.83
N ASN A 2 -24.62 21.18 1.37
CA ASN A 2 -24.47 20.52 0.04
C ASN A 2 -22.99 20.35 -0.39
N LEU A 3 -22.09 19.98 0.54
CA LEU A 3 -20.72 19.54 0.18
C LEU A 3 -20.45 18.06 0.50
N VAL A 4 -21.46 17.31 0.97
CA VAL A 4 -21.37 15.86 1.24
C VAL A 4 -21.69 15.02 -0.02
N ALA A 5 -21.84 15.63 -1.20
CA ALA A 5 -22.27 14.95 -2.42
C ALA A 5 -21.13 14.44 -3.32
N ASN A 6 -19.85 14.74 -3.01
CA ASN A 6 -18.70 14.34 -3.84
C ASN A 6 -17.56 13.63 -3.09
N ALA A 7 -17.74 13.32 -1.80
CA ALA A 7 -17.06 12.15 -1.27
C ALA A 7 -17.76 10.96 -1.95
N LYS A 8 -17.14 10.36 -2.97
CA LYS A 8 -17.58 9.05 -3.46
C LYS A 8 -17.65 8.15 -2.23
N CYS A 9 -18.86 7.93 -1.71
CA CYS A 9 -19.11 7.01 -0.61
C CYS A 9 -18.32 5.75 -0.96
N LEU A 10 -17.37 5.39 -0.09
CA LEU A 10 -16.43 4.32 -0.32
C LEU A 10 -17.28 3.06 -0.56
N LYS A 11 -17.48 2.69 -1.83
CA LYS A 11 -18.26 1.51 -2.21
C LYS A 11 -17.39 0.32 -1.87
N LEU A 12 -17.44 -0.07 -0.60
CA LEU A 12 -16.68 -1.19 -0.04
C LEU A 12 -17.03 -2.53 -0.70
N GLU A 13 -18.13 -2.58 -1.45
CA GLU A 13 -18.75 -3.81 -1.92
C GLU A 13 -19.20 -3.68 -3.38
N ASP A 14 -18.28 -3.40 -4.31
CA ASP A 14 -18.52 -3.63 -5.74
C ASP A 14 -18.18 -5.10 -6.07
N PHE A 15 -19.13 -5.99 -5.80
CA PHE A 15 -19.06 -7.44 -6.08
C PHE A 15 -19.35 -7.77 -7.55
N ASP A 16 -19.20 -6.80 -8.46
CA ASP A 16 -19.41 -7.03 -9.89
C ASP A 16 -18.40 -8.09 -10.40
N PRO A 17 -18.88 -9.25 -10.90
CA PRO A 17 -18.03 -10.29 -11.46
C PRO A 17 -17.48 -9.93 -12.85
N ASN A 18 -17.83 -8.76 -13.41
CA ASN A 18 -17.31 -8.31 -14.69
C ASN A 18 -15.79 -8.06 -14.64
N PRO A 19 -14.98 -8.80 -15.43
CA PRO A 19 -13.52 -8.66 -15.45
C PRO A 19 -13.03 -7.33 -16.06
N THR A 20 -13.93 -6.55 -16.66
CA THR A 20 -13.64 -5.22 -17.23
C THR A 20 -13.67 -4.11 -16.17
N THR A 21 -14.26 -4.37 -15.00
CA THR A 21 -14.30 -3.42 -13.89
C THR A 21 -12.92 -3.32 -13.25
N ARG A 22 -12.30 -2.13 -13.33
CA ARG A 22 -10.88 -1.90 -12.99
C ARG A 22 -10.50 -2.30 -11.56
N HIS A 23 -11.41 -2.14 -10.60
CA HIS A 23 -11.18 -2.43 -9.17
C HIS A 23 -12.44 -3.01 -8.50
N SER A 24 -12.91 -4.18 -8.95
CA SER A 24 -13.89 -4.98 -8.19
C SER A 24 -13.20 -5.89 -7.17
N VAL A 25 -13.92 -6.31 -6.12
CA VAL A 25 -13.38 -7.22 -5.09
C VAL A 25 -12.82 -8.50 -5.73
N PHE A 26 -13.55 -9.07 -6.70
CA PHE A 26 -13.12 -10.26 -7.43
C PHE A 26 -11.88 -10.01 -8.29
N SER A 27 -11.83 -8.89 -9.02
CA SER A 27 -10.66 -8.55 -9.85
C SER A 27 -9.38 -8.38 -9.02
N VAL A 28 -9.50 -7.81 -7.81
CA VAL A 28 -8.37 -7.59 -6.91
C VAL A 28 -7.91 -8.90 -6.25
N ILE A 29 -8.83 -9.75 -5.81
CA ILE A 29 -8.46 -11.04 -5.20
C ILE A 29 -7.82 -11.97 -6.24
N ILE A 30 -8.47 -12.16 -7.39
CA ILE A 30 -7.99 -13.07 -8.44
C ILE A 30 -6.71 -12.51 -9.06
N GLY A 31 -6.73 -11.25 -9.50
CA GLY A 31 -5.56 -10.59 -10.08
C GLY A 31 -4.39 -10.51 -9.11
N GLY A 32 -4.67 -10.20 -7.85
CA GLY A 32 -3.67 -10.18 -6.77
C GLY A 32 -3.04 -11.56 -6.57
N PHE A 33 -3.83 -12.63 -6.50
CA PHE A 33 -3.31 -14.00 -6.35
C PHE A 33 -2.31 -14.36 -7.45
N PHE A 34 -2.66 -14.13 -8.72
CA PHE A 34 -1.77 -14.41 -9.84
C PHE A 34 -0.55 -13.48 -9.86
N TYR A 35 -0.73 -12.19 -9.57
CA TYR A 35 0.35 -11.21 -9.51
C TYR A 35 1.41 -11.59 -8.47
N TRP A 36 1.00 -11.86 -7.23
CA TRP A 36 1.92 -12.25 -6.15
C TRP A 36 2.56 -13.61 -6.42
N THR A 37 1.80 -14.58 -6.91
CA THR A 37 2.34 -15.90 -7.27
C THR A 37 3.41 -15.76 -8.35
N SER A 38 3.16 -14.96 -9.40
CA SER A 38 4.16 -14.69 -10.44
C SER A 38 5.40 -14.00 -9.86
N MET A 39 5.22 -12.95 -9.05
CA MET A 39 6.33 -12.21 -8.44
C MET A 39 7.25 -13.08 -7.58
N PHE A 40 6.74 -14.10 -6.89
CA PHE A 40 7.56 -14.99 -6.06
C PHE A 40 8.05 -16.25 -6.79
N CYS A 41 7.27 -16.80 -7.74
CA CYS A 41 7.57 -18.08 -8.38
C CYS A 41 8.26 -17.96 -9.74
N THR A 42 8.04 -16.89 -10.50
CA THR A 42 8.56 -16.73 -11.86
C THR A 42 9.59 -15.61 -11.97
N ASN A 43 9.59 -14.66 -11.04
CA ASN A 43 10.58 -13.60 -11.03
C ASN A 43 11.99 -14.16 -10.80
N GLN A 44 12.87 -13.95 -11.78
CA GLN A 44 14.25 -14.39 -11.77
C GLN A 44 14.97 -14.04 -10.46
N ALA A 45 14.82 -12.81 -9.98
CA ALA A 45 15.50 -12.35 -8.76
C ALA A 45 15.01 -13.10 -7.50
N SER A 46 13.69 -13.36 -7.39
CA SER A 46 13.09 -14.10 -6.29
C SER A 46 13.52 -15.57 -6.28
N VAL A 47 13.54 -16.20 -7.45
CA VAL A 47 13.94 -17.60 -7.61
C VAL A 47 15.43 -17.78 -7.32
N GLN A 48 16.29 -16.90 -7.83
CA GLN A 48 17.73 -16.94 -7.56
C GLN A 48 18.05 -16.79 -6.06
N LYS A 49 17.37 -15.88 -5.35
CA LYS A 49 17.50 -15.76 -3.89
C LYS A 49 17.21 -17.09 -3.20
N CYS A 50 16.15 -17.79 -3.59
CA CYS A 50 15.81 -19.10 -3.04
C CYS A 50 16.87 -20.17 -3.37
N MET A 51 17.40 -20.18 -4.59
CA MET A 51 18.42 -21.15 -5.03
C MET A 51 19.80 -20.93 -4.40
N SER A 52 20.09 -19.71 -3.92
CA SER A 52 21.35 -19.40 -3.21
C SER A 52 21.45 -20.02 -1.81
N LEU A 53 20.34 -20.54 -1.28
CA LEU A 53 20.26 -21.12 0.06
C LEU A 53 20.70 -22.60 0.05
N LYS A 54 21.38 -23.01 1.11
CA LYS A 54 21.97 -24.35 1.24
C LYS A 54 20.96 -25.50 1.33
N SER A 55 19.69 -25.21 1.62
CA SER A 55 18.66 -26.24 1.85
C SER A 55 17.26 -25.74 1.50
N LEU A 56 16.42 -26.66 1.00
CA LEU A 56 14.99 -26.42 0.74
C LEU A 56 14.23 -26.01 2.01
N LYS A 57 14.60 -26.54 3.18
CA LYS A 57 13.96 -26.18 4.46
C LYS A 57 14.19 -24.71 4.79
N THR A 58 15.43 -24.24 4.63
CA THR A 58 15.80 -22.84 4.86
C THR A 58 15.13 -21.91 3.85
N ALA A 59 15.04 -22.33 2.57
CA ALA A 59 14.33 -21.56 1.55
C ALA A 59 12.83 -21.41 1.86
N LYS A 60 12.15 -22.48 2.26
CA LYS A 60 10.74 -22.42 2.69
C LYS A 60 10.55 -21.49 3.89
N LEU A 61 11.42 -21.59 4.90
CA LEU A 61 11.35 -20.74 6.08
C LEU A 61 11.56 -19.26 5.72
N ALA A 62 12.53 -18.95 4.86
CA ALA A 62 12.76 -17.59 4.37
C ALA A 62 11.53 -17.04 3.61
N LEU A 63 10.86 -17.86 2.80
CA LEU A 63 9.61 -17.47 2.14
C LEU A 63 8.49 -17.20 3.13
N TYR A 64 8.34 -18.00 4.19
CA TYR A 64 7.33 -17.73 5.23
C TYR A 64 7.60 -16.42 5.98
N PHE A 65 8.86 -16.12 6.31
CA PHE A 65 9.21 -14.83 6.92
C PHE A 65 8.91 -13.65 5.98
N SER A 66 9.23 -13.78 4.69
CA SER A 66 8.89 -12.78 3.68
C SER A 66 7.39 -12.56 3.57
N LEU A 67 6.59 -13.64 3.60
CA LEU A 67 5.13 -13.56 3.57
C LEU A 67 4.56 -12.86 4.81
N LEU A 68 5.06 -13.21 6.01
CA LEU A 68 4.65 -12.55 7.25
C LEU A 68 5.00 -11.05 7.25
N GLY A 69 6.21 -10.70 6.77
CA GLY A 69 6.61 -9.31 6.62
C GLY A 69 5.71 -8.54 5.65
N LEU A 70 5.34 -9.16 4.53
CA LEU A 70 4.43 -8.56 3.55
C LEU A 70 3.04 -8.30 4.17
N ILE A 71 2.49 -9.27 4.89
CA ILE A 71 1.20 -9.12 5.59
C ILE A 71 1.26 -7.95 6.59
N ALA A 72 2.34 -7.86 7.38
CA ALA A 72 2.51 -6.78 8.35
C ALA A 72 2.57 -5.40 7.68
N VAL A 73 3.29 -5.27 6.56
CA VAL A 73 3.35 -4.03 5.78
C VAL A 73 1.98 -3.66 5.21
N PHE A 74 1.21 -4.61 4.69
CA PHE A 74 -0.15 -4.36 4.21
C PHE A 74 -1.07 -3.87 5.32
N LEU A 75 -1.05 -4.52 6.48
CA LEU A 75 -1.84 -4.09 7.64
C LEU A 75 -1.49 -2.66 8.06
N MET A 76 -0.20 -2.31 8.07
CA MET A 76 0.24 -0.94 8.36
C MET A 76 -0.23 0.07 7.31
N ASN A 77 -0.19 -0.29 6.03
CA ASN A 77 -0.72 0.56 4.95
C ASN A 77 -2.24 0.79 5.08
N PHE A 78 -3.01 -0.27 5.34
CA PHE A 78 -4.46 -0.13 5.56
C PHE A 78 -4.77 0.73 6.78
N TYR A 79 -4.05 0.52 7.88
CA TYR A 79 -4.20 1.32 9.09
C TYR A 79 -3.87 2.80 8.83
N THR A 80 -2.76 3.08 8.14
CA THR A 80 -2.35 4.45 7.83
C THR A 80 -3.35 5.13 6.88
N GLY A 81 -3.86 4.40 5.88
CA GLY A 81 -4.91 4.88 4.98
C GLY A 81 -6.20 5.21 5.72
N LEU A 82 -6.60 4.38 6.68
CA LEU A 82 -7.78 4.63 7.53
C LEU A 82 -7.59 5.87 8.40
N MET A 83 -6.42 6.04 9.02
CA MET A 83 -6.12 7.22 9.83
C MET A 83 -6.10 8.51 8.99
N THR A 84 -5.52 8.44 7.79
CA THR A 84 -5.49 9.57 6.84
C THR A 84 -6.92 9.94 6.40
N PHE A 85 -7.75 8.94 6.10
CA PHE A 85 -9.16 9.14 5.74
C PHE A 85 -9.96 9.76 6.89
N ALA A 86 -9.74 9.29 8.12
CA ALA A 86 -10.41 9.84 9.30
C ALA A 86 -9.97 11.28 9.62
N HIS A 87 -8.71 11.62 9.39
CA HIS A 87 -8.18 12.97 9.63
C HIS A 87 -8.67 13.99 8.60
N TYR A 88 -8.83 13.60 7.34
CA TYR A 88 -9.30 14.46 6.24
C TYR A 88 -10.77 14.23 5.85
N SER A 89 -11.60 13.69 6.75
CA SER A 89 -13.00 13.39 6.45
C SER A 89 -13.84 14.64 6.17
N ASP A 90 -13.54 15.74 6.85
CA ASP A 90 -14.28 17.00 6.75
C ASP A 90 -13.64 18.01 5.79
N CYS A 91 -12.34 17.87 5.53
CA CYS A 91 -11.55 18.78 4.71
C CYS A 91 -10.58 17.98 3.83
N ASP A 92 -10.92 17.80 2.56
CA ASP A 92 -10.06 17.12 1.60
C ASP A 92 -8.92 18.07 1.15
N PRO A 93 -7.65 17.78 1.48
CA PRO A 93 -6.51 18.63 1.11
C PRO A 93 -6.31 18.74 -0.40
N LEU A 94 -6.80 17.77 -1.19
CA LEU A 94 -6.79 17.86 -2.65
C LEU A 94 -7.81 18.87 -3.16
N ALA A 95 -9.02 18.87 -2.58
CA ALA A 95 -10.09 19.78 -2.98
C ALA A 95 -9.79 21.24 -2.61
N VAL A 96 -9.06 21.46 -1.51
CA VAL A 96 -8.64 22.80 -1.05
C VAL A 96 -7.34 23.26 -1.75
N GLY A 97 -6.73 22.41 -2.59
CA GLY A 97 -5.55 22.75 -3.38
C GLY A 97 -4.25 22.78 -2.58
N GLN A 98 -4.19 22.11 -1.42
CA GLN A 98 -2.97 21.98 -0.62
C GLN A 98 -2.00 20.93 -1.19
N ILE A 99 -2.53 19.95 -1.93
CA ILE A 99 -1.76 18.98 -2.69
C ILE A 99 -2.19 19.02 -4.17
N THR A 100 -1.25 18.74 -5.08
CA THR A 100 -1.53 18.75 -6.54
C THR A 100 -1.93 17.38 -7.05
N ALA A 101 -1.48 16.32 -6.38
CA ALA A 101 -1.70 14.94 -6.81
C ALA A 101 -1.99 14.02 -5.61
N THR A 102 -2.74 12.95 -5.85
CA THR A 102 -3.23 12.04 -4.80
C THR A 102 -2.11 11.23 -4.12
N ASP A 103 -1.00 10.99 -4.81
CA ASP A 103 0.20 10.32 -4.28
C ASP A 103 0.94 11.17 -3.23
N GLN A 104 0.72 12.49 -3.21
CA GLN A 104 1.28 13.41 -2.23
C GLN A 104 0.52 13.42 -0.90
N LEU A 105 -0.65 12.78 -0.84
CA LEU A 105 -1.53 12.81 0.34
C LEU A 105 -0.86 12.22 1.58
N LEU A 106 -0.19 11.07 1.44
CA LEU A 106 0.46 10.40 2.57
C LEU A 106 1.69 11.19 3.08
N PRO A 107 2.61 11.66 2.22
CA PRO A 107 3.65 12.60 2.64
C PRO A 107 3.10 13.85 3.34
N PHE A 108 2.04 14.45 2.80
CA PHE A 108 1.40 15.62 3.39
C PHE A 108 0.85 15.30 4.79
N TYR A 109 0.12 14.20 4.95
CA TYR A 109 -0.39 13.73 6.23
C TYR A 109 0.72 13.54 7.28
N VAL A 110 1.83 12.91 6.88
CA VAL A 110 2.96 12.69 7.80
C VAL A 110 3.57 14.01 8.26
N MET A 111 3.72 14.97 7.35
CA MET A 111 4.28 16.29 7.68
C MET A 111 3.32 17.14 8.51
N ASP A 112 2.02 17.03 8.27
CA ASP A 112 0.97 17.72 9.03
C ASP A 112 0.90 17.23 10.48
N VAL A 113 0.87 15.91 10.69
CA VAL A 113 0.72 15.31 12.03
C VAL A 113 2.05 15.24 12.79
N PHE A 114 3.13 14.83 12.13
CA PHE A 114 4.41 14.53 12.78
C PHE A 114 5.50 15.55 12.49
N GLY A 115 5.22 16.64 11.76
CA GLY A 115 6.21 17.66 11.41
C GLY A 115 6.87 18.36 12.59
N HIS A 116 6.24 18.33 13.77
CA HIS A 116 6.82 18.84 15.02
C HIS A 116 8.02 18.00 15.50
N ILE A 117 8.18 16.77 15.02
CA ILE A 117 9.29 15.88 15.34
C ILE A 117 10.41 16.09 14.32
N LYS A 118 11.49 16.76 14.75
CA LYS A 118 12.59 17.22 13.88
C LYS A 118 13.21 16.15 12.96
N PHE A 119 13.22 14.88 13.35
CA PHE A 119 13.82 13.80 12.55
C PHE A 119 12.81 13.04 11.68
N MET A 120 11.51 13.25 11.86
CA MET A 120 10.48 12.42 11.21
C MET A 120 10.53 12.55 9.68
N ALA A 121 10.68 13.78 9.18
CA ALA A 121 10.83 14.03 7.75
C ALA A 121 12.01 13.26 7.15
N GLY A 122 13.15 13.21 7.87
CA GLY A 122 14.34 12.49 7.44
C GLY A 122 14.13 10.98 7.37
N ILE A 123 13.53 10.38 8.41
CA ILE A 123 13.21 8.94 8.43
C ILE A 123 12.22 8.58 7.32
N PHE A 124 11.18 9.39 7.13
CA PHE A 124 10.16 9.14 6.11
C PHE A 124 10.75 9.17 4.70
N VAL A 125 11.53 10.21 4.37
CA VAL A 125 12.21 10.32 3.08
C VAL A 125 13.21 9.18 2.88
N ALA A 126 14.02 8.85 3.90
CA ALA A 126 14.95 7.72 3.84
C ALA A 126 14.23 6.39 3.58
N GLY A 127 13.06 6.17 4.18
CA GLY A 127 12.23 4.99 3.96
C GLY A 127 11.70 4.88 2.52
N ILE A 128 11.21 5.99 1.94
CA ILE A 128 10.76 6.02 0.54
C ILE A 128 11.91 5.67 -0.41
N PHE A 129 13.09 6.28 -0.20
CA PHE A 129 14.25 5.98 -1.04
C PHE A 129 14.71 4.53 -0.88
N ALA A 130 14.75 3.99 0.34
CA ALA A 130 15.10 2.60 0.58
C ALA A 130 14.11 1.64 -0.12
N ALA A 131 12.81 1.93 -0.10
CA ALA A 131 11.80 1.14 -0.80
C ALA A 131 11.93 1.23 -2.32
N SER A 132 12.26 2.41 -2.86
CA SER A 132 12.42 2.61 -4.32
C SER A 132 13.69 1.99 -4.90
N LEU A 133 14.72 1.78 -4.08
CA LEU A 133 16.00 1.18 -4.49
C LEU A 133 15.99 -0.36 -4.46
N GLY A 134 15.01 -0.96 -3.79
CA GLY A 134 14.93 -2.40 -3.50
C GLY A 134 14.45 -3.29 -4.64
#